data_AF-A0A9E2PZJ8-F1
#
_entry.id   AF-A0A9E2PZJ8-F1
#
_cell.length_a   1.000
_cell.length_b   1.000
_cell.length_c   1.000
_cell.angle_alpha   90.00
_cell.angle_beta   90.00
_cell.angle_gamma   90.00
#
_symmetry.space_group_name_H-M   'P 1'
#
loop_
_entity.id
_entity.type
_entity.pdbx_description
1 polymer ?
#
loop_
_entity_poly.entity_id
_entity_poly.type
_entity_poly.pdbx_seq_one_letter_code
_entity_poly.pdbx_strand_id
1 'polypeptide(L)'
;ATDLIKAAMDAGAGGATISKLKYRSTKKSESSKISPARESSEMIISENQIERVVKALEEGGALDENTHGQMFYSPVPKAYTYMKKA
;
A
#
# COMPACT_ATOMS: atom_id res chain seq x y z
N ALA A 1 4.47 -2.92 8.91
CA ALA A 1 3.81 -2.09 7.88
C ALA A 1 4.45 -0.71 7.77
N THR A 2 4.80 -0.06 8.88
CA THR A 2 5.58 1.20 8.87
C THR A 2 6.86 1.11 8.02
N ASP A 3 7.55 -0.03 8.04
CA ASP A 3 8.76 -0.25 7.24
C ASP A 3 8.49 -0.36 5.72
N LEU A 4 7.34 -0.92 5.32
CA LEU A 4 6.93 -0.98 3.90
C LEU A 4 6.62 0.40 3.35
N ILE A 5 5.91 1.22 4.14
CA ILE A 5 5.58 2.61 3.76
C ILE A 5 6.87 3.42 3.63
N LYS A 6 7.81 3.23 4.56
CA LYS A 6 9.12 3.87 4.49
C LYS A 6 9.89 3.47 3.23
N ALA A 7 9.94 2.17 2.91
CA ALA A 7 10.60 1.68 1.70
C ALA A 7 10.01 2.30 0.43
N ALA A 8 8.68 2.42 0.35
CA ALA A 8 8.02 3.08 -0.78
C ALA A 8 8.28 4.59 -0.84
N MET A 9 8.36 5.28 0.30
CA MET A 9 8.75 6.70 0.33
C MET A 9 10.21 6.90 -0.10
N ASP A 10 11.13 6.06 0.37
CA ASP A 10 12.55 6.09 -0.04
C ASP A 10 12.71 5.77 -1.55
N ALA A 11 11.77 5.02 -2.12
CA ALA A 11 11.66 4.76 -3.55
C ALA A 11 11.05 5.92 -4.36
N GLY A 12 10.49 6.93 -3.71
CA GLY A 12 10.01 8.17 -4.33
C GLY A 12 8.52 8.49 -4.12
N ALA A 13 7.79 7.68 -3.34
CA ALA A 13 6.41 8.03 -2.98
C ALA A 13 6.40 9.27 -2.07
N GLY A 14 5.59 10.27 -2.41
CA GLY A 14 5.52 11.53 -1.64
C GLY A 14 4.86 11.41 -0.26
N GLY A 15 4.17 10.29 0.00
CA GLY A 15 3.48 10.00 1.25
C GLY A 15 2.47 8.87 1.07
N ALA A 16 1.79 8.51 2.16
CA ALA A 16 0.74 7.50 2.16
C ALA A 16 -0.45 7.91 3.03
N THR A 17 -1.64 7.51 2.62
CA THR A 17 -2.82 7.48 3.47
C THR A 17 -2.96 6.07 4.05
N ILE A 18 -2.98 5.97 5.38
CA ILE A 18 -3.05 4.68 6.09
C ILE A 18 -4.43 4.52 6.71
N SER A 19 -5.08 3.38 6.43
CA SER A 19 -6.38 3.04 7.00
C SER A 19 -6.36 1.64 7.62
N LYS A 20 -6.93 1.52 8.83
CA LYS A 20 -7.13 0.22 9.47
C LYS A 20 -8.39 -0.43 8.91
N LEU A 21 -8.25 -1.67 8.42
CA LEU A 21 -9.32 -2.44 7.80
C LEU A 21 -9.54 -3.77 8.52
N LYS A 22 -10.65 -4.42 8.18
CA LYS A 22 -10.98 -5.77 8.64
C LYS A 22 -11.37 -6.63 7.46
N TYR A 23 -10.62 -7.70 7.23
CA TYR A 23 -10.95 -8.71 6.25
C TYR A 23 -12.24 -9.45 6.65
N ARG A 24 -13.21 -9.51 5.74
CA ARG A 24 -14.44 -10.28 5.89
C ARG A 24 -14.44 -11.42 4.88
N SER A 25 -14.47 -12.65 5.38
CA SER A 25 -14.69 -13.84 4.55
C SER A 25 -16.10 -14.39 4.81
N THR A 26 -16.82 -14.72 3.75
CA THR A 26 -18.17 -15.32 3.81
C THR A 26 -18.13 -16.85 3.88
N LYS A 27 -16.96 -17.46 3.69
CA LYS A 27 -16.74 -18.92 3.76
C LYS A 27 -15.88 -19.25 4.98
N LYS A 28 -16.18 -20.35 5.67
CA LYS A 28 -15.24 -20.98 6.63
C LYS A 28 -14.04 -21.50 5.83
N SER A 29 -13.05 -20.65 5.62
CA SER A 29 -11.76 -20.96 5.02
C SER A 29 -10.72 -21.18 6.11
N GLU A 30 -9.58 -21.80 5.77
CA GLU A 30 -8.45 -21.97 6.70
C GLU A 30 -7.96 -20.62 7.27
N SER A 31 -8.15 -19.53 6.53
CA SER A 31 -7.89 -18.16 6.97
C SER A 31 -8.75 -17.67 8.13
N SER A 32 -9.74 -18.45 8.59
CA SER A 32 -10.50 -18.16 9.82
C SER A 32 -9.65 -18.22 11.10
N LYS A 33 -8.49 -18.89 11.06
CA LYS A 33 -7.50 -18.90 12.15
C LYS A 33 -6.55 -17.68 12.11
N ILE A 34 -6.50 -16.98 10.98
CA ILE A 34 -5.65 -15.80 10.80
C ILE A 34 -6.43 -14.57 11.26
N SER A 35 -5.77 -13.66 11.98
CA SER A 35 -6.38 -12.39 12.38
C SER A 35 -6.99 -11.69 11.16
N PRO A 36 -8.24 -11.18 11.26
CA PRO A 36 -8.85 -10.43 10.17
C PRO A 36 -8.34 -8.98 10.12
N ALA A 37 -7.51 -8.54 11.06
CA ALA A 37 -6.96 -7.19 11.06
C ALA A 37 -6.11 -6.96 9.80
N ARG A 38 -6.37 -5.84 9.11
CA ARG A 38 -5.65 -5.43 7.90
C ARG A 38 -5.30 -3.96 7.98
N GLU A 39 -4.34 -3.55 7.17
CA GLU A 39 -3.99 -2.17 6.95
C GLU A 39 -3.99 -1.93 5.44
N SER A 40 -4.61 -0.84 4.99
CA SER A 40 -4.47 -0.32 3.63
C SER A 40 -3.51 0.86 3.67
N SER A 41 -2.57 0.87 2.72
CA SER A 41 -1.66 1.99 2.48
C SER A 41 -1.86 2.45 1.04
N GLU A 42 -2.46 3.63 0.87
CA GLU A 42 -2.76 4.21 -0.44
C GLU A 42 -1.76 5.33 -0.76
N MET A 43 -1.17 5.27 -1.95
CA MET A 43 -0.16 6.20 -2.42
C MET A 43 -0.53 6.68 -3.82
N ILE A 44 -0.35 7.97 -4.07
CA ILE A 44 -0.40 8.56 -5.41
C ILE A 44 1.03 8.88 -5.81
N ILE A 45 1.50 8.26 -6.89
CA ILE A 45 2.87 8.39 -7.40
C ILE A 45 2.85 8.75 -8.88
N SER A 46 3.96 9.30 -9.38
CA SER A 46 4.12 9.50 -10.82
C SER A 46 4.28 8.16 -11.55
N GLU A 47 3.81 8.08 -12.79
CA GLU A 47 3.83 6.84 -13.58
C GLU A 47 5.24 6.25 -13.74
N ASN A 48 6.24 7.12 -13.92
CA ASN A 48 7.65 6.73 -14.00
C ASN A 48 8.25 6.18 -12.68
N GLN A 49 7.53 6.25 -11.56
CA GLN A 49 7.96 5.73 -10.27
C GLN A 49 7.36 4.35 -9.95
N ILE A 50 6.37 3.89 -10.74
CA ILE A 50 5.62 2.65 -10.44
C ILE A 50 6.55 1.46 -10.26
N GLU A 51 7.42 1.17 -11.23
CA GLU A 51 8.31 0.02 -11.17
C GLU A 51 9.22 0.04 -9.94
N ARG A 52 9.79 1.21 -9.63
CA ARG A 52 10.71 1.37 -8.50
C ARG A 52 10.00 1.19 -7.16
N VAL A 53 8.80 1.75 -7.01
CA VAL A 53 8.01 1.66 -5.78
C VAL A 53 7.48 0.24 -5.57
N VAL A 54 6.96 -0.40 -6.62
CA VAL A 54 6.49 -1.80 -6.57
C VAL A 54 7.64 -2.72 -6.16
N LYS A 55 8.80 -2.59 -6.80
CA LYS A 55 9.97 -3.38 -6.46
C LYS A 55 10.40 -3.20 -5.01
N ALA A 56 10.41 -1.96 -4.49
CA ALA A 56 10.75 -1.69 -3.09
C ALA A 56 9.75 -2.34 -2.11
N LEU A 57 8.46 -2.37 -2.45
CA LEU A 57 7.44 -3.04 -1.65
C LEU A 57 7.60 -4.57 -1.69
N GLU A 58 7.90 -5.14 -2.85
CA GLU A 58 8.18 -6.58 -3.02
C GLU A 58 9.41 -7.00 -2.21
N GLU A 59 10.53 -6.29 -2.35
CA GLU A 59 11.76 -6.53 -1.59
C GLU A 59 11.56 -6.32 -0.08
N GLY A 60 10.64 -5.43 0.30
CA GLY A 60 10.22 -5.22 1.68
C GLY A 60 9.31 -6.31 2.26
N GLY A 61 8.92 -7.30 1.45
CA GLY A 61 8.09 -8.44 1.88
C GLY A 61 6.58 -8.21 1.76
N ALA A 62 6.12 -7.19 1.02
CA ALA A 62 4.69 -6.91 0.87
C ALA A 62 3.89 -8.09 0.30
N LEU A 63 4.53 -8.96 -0.49
CA LEU A 63 3.94 -10.15 -1.12
C LEU A 63 4.52 -11.47 -0.62
N ASP A 64 5.21 -11.48 0.53
CA ASP A 64 5.73 -12.72 1.08
C ASP A 64 4.62 -13.63 1.65
N GLU A 65 4.97 -14.89 1.94
CA GLU A 65 4.04 -15.89 2.48
C GLU A 65 3.48 -15.51 3.86
N ASN A 66 4.14 -14.59 4.59
CA ASN A 66 3.75 -14.18 5.93
C ASN A 66 2.78 -12.99 5.91
N THR A 67 2.94 -12.09 4.95
CA THR A 67 2.31 -10.78 4.90
C THR A 67 0.94 -10.84 4.20
N HIS A 68 0.67 -11.89 3.40
CA HIS A 68 -0.62 -12.10 2.72
C HIS A 68 -1.17 -10.81 2.08
N GLY A 69 -0.26 -9.99 1.55
CA GLY A 69 -0.57 -8.67 1.02
C GLY A 69 -1.17 -8.75 -0.37
N GLN A 70 -1.76 -7.63 -0.78
CA GLN A 70 -2.26 -7.44 -2.13
C GLN A 70 -1.87 -6.04 -2.56
N MET A 71 -1.44 -5.91 -3.82
CA MET A 71 -1.14 -4.63 -4.43
C MET A 71 -2.07 -4.42 -5.61
N PHE A 72 -2.67 -3.23 -5.66
CA PHE A 72 -3.50 -2.77 -6.76
C PHE A 72 -3.04 -1.38 -7.14
N TYR A 73 -3.11 -1.07 -8.43
CA TYR A 73 -2.91 0.29 -8.90
C TYR A 73 -3.97 0.62 -9.94
N SER A 74 -4.32 1.90 -10.03
CA SER A 74 -5.22 2.44 -11.04
C SER A 74 -4.74 3.83 -11.46
N PRO A 75 -5.00 4.25 -12.71
CA PRO A 75 -4.64 5.59 -13.16
C PRO A 75 -5.38 6.67 -12.36
N VAL A 76 -4.66 7.67 -11.88
CA VAL A 76 -5.23 8.87 -11.26
C VAL A 76 -5.18 10.01 -12.27
N PRO A 77 -6.33 10.43 -12.85
CA PRO A 77 -6.33 11.38 -13.96
C PRO A 77 -5.92 12.80 -13.55
N LYS A 78 -6.11 13.17 -12.28
CA LYS A 78 -5.76 14.48 -11.72
C LYS A 78 -5.36 14.34 -10.26
N ALA A 79 -4.27 15.01 -9.88
CA ALA A 79 -3.84 15.16 -8.49
C ALA A 79 -3.61 16.64 -8.20
N TYR A 80 -4.10 17.10 -7.05
CA TYR A 80 -4.01 18.49 -6.62
C TYR A 80 -3.22 18.58 -5.32
N THR A 81 -2.53 19.69 -5.11
CA THR A 81 -1.86 20.01 -3.85
C THR A 81 -2.23 21.42 -3.40
N TYR A 82 -2.17 21.65 -2.10
CA TYR A 82 -2.39 22.97 -1.53
C TYR A 82 -1.18 23.85 -1.81
N MET A 83 -1.41 24.99 -2.45
CA MET A 83 -0.41 26.04 -2.56
C MET A 83 -0.47 26.92 -1.31
N LYS A 84 0.68 27.39 -0.84
CA LYS A 84 0.73 28.36 0.25
C LYS A 84 -0.04 29.62 -0.17
N LYS A 85 -0.89 30.14 0.71
CA LYS A 85 -1.56 31.43 0.48
C LYS A 85 -0.46 32.51 0.43
N ALA A 86 -0.44 33.29 -0.65
CA ALA A 86 0.49 34.40 -0.84
C ALA A 86 0.23 35.51 0.20
#